data_AF-R6PBE2-F1
#
_entry.id   AF-R6PBE2-F1
#
_cell.length_a   1.000
_cell.length_b   1.000
_cell.length_c   1.000
_cell.angle_alpha   90.00
_cell.angle_beta   90.00
_cell.angle_gamma   90.00
#
_symmetry.space_group_name_H-M   'P 1'
#
loop_
_entity.id
_entity.type
_entity.pdbx_description
1 polymer ?
#
loop_
_entity_poly.entity_id
_entity_poly.type
_entity_poly.pdbx_seq_one_letter_code
_entity_poly.pdbx_strand_id
1 'polypeptide(L)'
;MNMKDFNAVVDTQLTLCKGTLVKKGIEYADVFDEDDLLVQPDGQVTLNIDALTDRLRAFKKAAVLMNTTPKAALFGMLSKHLVSVSDMCTDGQTYDIDRWNEKITDSICYLILLRAIVEEEQLNEKNRNKGA
;
A
#
# COMPACT_ATOMS: atom_id res chain seq x y z
N MET A 1 -30.61 -10.17 2.11
CA MET A 1 -29.43 -10.88 1.60
C MET A 1 -29.39 -12.25 2.25
N ASN A 2 -29.32 -13.34 1.48
CA ASN A 2 -29.14 -14.68 2.05
C ASN A 2 -27.62 -14.97 2.22
N MET A 3 -27.28 -16.12 2.82
CA MET A 3 -25.88 -16.49 3.06
C MET A 3 -25.03 -16.57 1.78
N LYS A 4 -25.61 -17.09 0.68
CA LYS A 4 -24.93 -17.21 -0.61
C LYS A 4 -24.60 -15.83 -1.17
N ASP A 5 -25.57 -14.92 -1.14
CA ASP A 5 -25.40 -13.56 -1.64
C ASP A 5 -24.34 -12.80 -0.82
N PHE A 6 -24.36 -12.96 0.52
CA PHE A 6 -23.37 -12.34 1.41
C PHE A 6 -21.95 -12.84 1.11
N ASN A 7 -21.76 -14.15 0.99
CA ASN A 7 -20.45 -14.71 0.68
C ASN A 7 -19.95 -14.23 -0.69
N ALA A 8 -20.85 -14.13 -1.69
CA ALA A 8 -20.50 -13.59 -3.00
C ALA A 8 -20.02 -12.12 -2.92
N VAL A 9 -20.62 -11.29 -2.06
CA VAL A 9 -20.16 -9.90 -1.83
C VAL A 9 -18.76 -9.90 -1.22
N VAL A 10 -18.52 -10.72 -0.19
CA VAL A 10 -17.22 -10.83 0.47
C VAL A 10 -16.13 -11.30 -0.51
N ASP A 11 -16.37 -12.39 -1.23
CA ASP A 11 -15.42 -12.96 -2.19
C ASP A 11 -15.09 -11.98 -3.32
N THR A 12 -16.10 -11.26 -3.81
CA THR A 12 -15.92 -10.21 -4.82
C THR A 12 -15.00 -9.10 -4.29
N GLN A 13 -15.26 -8.60 -3.08
CA GLN A 13 -14.49 -7.52 -2.49
C GLN A 13 -13.03 -7.94 -2.23
N LEU A 14 -12.81 -9.16 -1.72
CA LEU A 14 -11.46 -9.70 -1.51
C LEU A 14 -10.70 -9.86 -2.83
N THR A 15 -11.38 -10.29 -3.89
CA THR A 15 -10.81 -10.43 -5.24
C THR A 15 -10.39 -9.06 -5.80
N LEU A 16 -11.23 -8.03 -5.64
CA LEU A 16 -10.90 -6.66 -6.03
C LEU A 16 -9.66 -6.14 -5.29
N CYS A 17 -9.60 -6.31 -3.96
CA CYS A 17 -8.46 -5.90 -3.16
C CYS A 17 -7.16 -6.57 -3.62
N LYS A 18 -7.21 -7.89 -3.86
CA LYS A 18 -6.06 -8.65 -4.37
C LYS A 18 -5.63 -8.14 -5.75
N GLY A 19 -6.58 -7.94 -6.66
CA GLY A 19 -6.33 -7.40 -8.00
C GLY A 19 -5.67 -6.02 -7.97
N THR A 20 -6.19 -5.11 -7.14
CA THR A 20 -5.64 -3.76 -6.96
C THR A 20 -4.22 -3.78 -6.41
N LEU A 21 -3.95 -4.59 -5.38
CA LEU A 21 -2.60 -4.71 -4.81
C LEU A 21 -1.58 -5.30 -5.79
N VAL A 22 -2.00 -6.25 -6.63
CA VAL A 22 -1.12 -6.82 -7.67
C VAL A 22 -0.84 -5.79 -8.76
N LYS A 23 -1.87 -5.13 -9.29
CA LYS A 23 -1.72 -4.10 -10.34
C LYS A 23 -0.86 -2.93 -9.88
N LYS A 24 -1.15 -2.36 -8.70
CA LYS A 24 -0.33 -1.29 -8.12
C LYS A 24 1.10 -1.75 -7.85
N GLY A 25 1.28 -3.00 -7.42
CA GLY A 25 2.61 -3.60 -7.26
C GLY A 25 3.42 -3.66 -8.55
N ILE A 26 2.77 -3.73 -9.72
CA ILE A 26 3.41 -3.66 -11.04
C ILE A 26 3.69 -2.20 -11.41
N GLU A 27 2.72 -1.30 -11.23
CA GLU A 27 2.88 0.15 -11.51
C GLU A 27 4.04 0.79 -10.72
N TYR A 28 4.29 0.35 -9.48
CA TYR A 28 5.42 0.85 -8.67
C TYR A 28 6.77 0.18 -9.00
N ALA A 29 6.76 -0.97 -9.69
CA ALA A 29 7.98 -1.67 -10.11
C ALA A 29 8.60 -1.06 -11.37
N ASP A 30 7.80 -0.41 -12.22
CA ASP A 30 8.24 0.17 -13.50
C ASP A 30 8.89 1.57 -13.36
N VAL A 31 8.94 2.15 -12.15
CA VAL A 31 9.63 3.42 -11.90
C VAL A 31 11.11 3.13 -11.59
N PHE A 32 11.92 2.99 -12.64
CA PHE A 32 13.38 3.00 -12.54
C PHE A 32 13.84 4.44 -12.23
N ASP A 33 14.37 4.68 -11.03
CA ASP A 33 15.14 5.89 -10.74
C ASP A 33 16.65 5.61 -10.99
N GLU A 34 17.44 6.61 -11.40
CA GLU A 34 18.90 6.43 -11.51
C GLU A 34 19.56 6.02 -10.18
N ASP A 35 18.92 6.36 -9.05
CA ASP A 35 19.34 5.92 -7.71
C ASP A 35 19.18 4.39 -7.48
N ASP A 36 18.41 3.71 -8.33
CA ASP A 36 18.25 2.25 -8.29
C ASP A 36 19.37 1.52 -9.07
N LEU A 37 20.32 2.27 -9.65
CA LEU A 37 21.50 1.75 -10.33
C LEU A 37 22.69 1.69 -9.36
N LEU A 38 23.26 0.51 -9.19
CA LEU A 38 24.51 0.30 -8.45
C LEU A 38 25.68 0.39 -9.42
N VAL A 39 26.60 1.32 -9.18
CA VAL A 39 27.89 1.35 -9.85
C VAL A 39 28.85 0.43 -9.10
N GLN A 40 29.23 -0.67 -9.72
CA GLN A 40 30.22 -1.60 -9.16
C GLN A 40 31.62 -0.97 -9.15
N PRO A 41 32.55 -1.46 -8.31
CA PRO A 41 33.92 -0.93 -8.21
C PRO A 41 34.71 -1.00 -9.52
N ASP A 42 34.32 -1.86 -10.45
CA ASP A 42 34.88 -1.99 -11.79
C ASP A 42 34.23 -1.04 -12.83
N GLY A 43 33.33 -0.15 -12.36
CA GLY A 43 32.58 0.80 -13.19
C GLY A 43 31.35 0.20 -13.88
N GLN A 44 31.02 -1.07 -13.61
CA GLN A 44 29.90 -1.73 -14.23
C GLN A 44 28.59 -1.33 -13.52
N VAL A 45 27.62 -0.84 -14.29
CA VAL A 45 26.31 -0.45 -13.74
C VAL A 45 25.40 -1.68 -13.68
N THR A 46 24.87 -1.98 -12.49
CA THR A 46 23.91 -3.07 -12.27
C THR A 46 22.64 -2.55 -11.64
N LEU A 47 21.51 -3.18 -11.96
CA LEU A 47 20.24 -2.84 -11.32
C LEU A 47 20.23 -3.37 -9.89
N ASN A 48 19.86 -2.51 -8.92
CA ASN A 48 19.54 -2.97 -7.58
C ASN A 48 18.20 -3.72 -7.62
N ILE A 49 18.25 -5.06 -7.72
CA ILE A 49 17.05 -5.92 -7.76
C ILE A 49 16.20 -5.76 -6.49
N ASP A 50 16.81 -5.42 -5.36
CA ASP A 50 16.09 -5.13 -4.12
C ASP A 50 15.34 -3.79 -4.19
N ALA A 51 15.86 -2.80 -4.93
CA ALA A 51 15.21 -1.51 -5.16
C ALA A 51 14.07 -1.58 -6.19
N LEU A 52 14.16 -2.49 -7.16
CA LEU A 52 13.11 -2.79 -8.15
C LEU A 52 11.81 -3.32 -7.51
N THR A 53 11.82 -3.63 -6.21
CA THR A 53 10.75 -4.41 -5.57
C THR A 53 10.26 -3.86 -4.23
N ASP A 54 10.72 -2.68 -3.78
CA ASP A 54 10.19 -2.05 -2.56
C ASP A 54 8.81 -1.41 -2.80
N ARG A 55 7.76 -2.23 -2.65
CA ARG A 55 6.36 -1.80 -2.76
C ARG A 55 5.93 -0.75 -1.73
N LEU A 56 6.77 -0.47 -0.73
CA LEU A 56 6.52 0.52 0.32
C LEU A 56 7.33 1.83 0.09
N ARG A 57 8.17 1.88 -0.95
CA ARG A 57 9.07 3.00 -1.27
C ARG A 57 8.36 4.35 -1.34
N ALA A 58 7.19 4.41 -1.96
CA ALA A 58 6.41 5.65 -2.06
C ALA A 58 6.06 6.24 -0.68
N PHE A 59 5.73 5.39 0.29
CA PHE A 59 5.43 5.81 1.66
C PHE A 59 6.68 6.24 2.41
N LYS A 60 7.82 5.59 2.18
CA LYS A 60 9.12 5.97 2.75
C LYS A 60 9.57 7.33 2.20
N LYS A 61 9.48 7.55 0.89
CA LYS A 61 9.76 8.85 0.25
C LYS A 61 8.83 9.94 0.79
N ALA A 62 7.52 9.69 0.86
CA ALA A 62 6.56 10.63 1.43
C ALA A 62 6.85 10.97 2.91
N ALA A 63 7.24 9.97 3.70
CA ALA A 63 7.61 10.17 5.10
C ALA A 63 8.81 11.11 5.27
N VAL A 64 9.85 10.95 4.44
CA VAL A 64 11.01 11.87 4.42
C VAL A 64 10.57 13.28 4.04
N LEU A 65 9.80 13.43 2.96
CA LEU A 65 9.32 14.74 2.49
C LEU A 65 8.46 15.47 3.54
N MET A 66 7.67 14.72 4.31
CA MET A 66 6.76 15.26 5.32
C MET A 66 7.36 15.29 6.73
N ASN A 67 8.63 14.92 6.89
CA ASN A 67 9.31 14.76 8.19
C ASN A 67 8.47 13.96 9.21
N THR A 68 8.03 12.78 8.80
CA THR A 68 7.18 11.88 9.59
C THR A 68 7.60 10.42 9.41
N THR A 69 6.83 9.47 9.95
CA THR A 69 7.08 8.03 9.78
C THR A 69 6.35 7.48 8.55
N PRO A 70 6.84 6.39 7.92
CA PRO A 70 6.13 5.72 6.82
C PRO A 70 4.69 5.32 7.18
N LYS A 71 4.47 4.87 8.42
CA LYS A 71 3.12 4.57 8.94
C LYS A 71 2.21 5.80 8.94
N ALA A 72 2.71 6.94 9.41
CA ALA A 72 1.94 8.18 9.45
C ALA A 72 1.68 8.76 8.05
N ALA A 73 2.68 8.72 7.16
CA ALA A 73 2.51 9.13 5.77
C ALA A 73 1.45 8.28 5.04
N LEU A 74 1.50 6.95 5.22
CA LEU A 74 0.48 6.04 4.69
C LEU A 74 -0.90 6.33 5.29
N PHE A 75 -0.99 6.50 6.61
CA PHE A 75 -2.26 6.80 7.27
C PHE A 75 -2.88 8.11 6.78
N GLY A 76 -2.05 9.12 6.48
CA GLY A 76 -2.50 10.36 5.81
C GLY A 76 -3.19 10.07 4.48
N MET A 77 -2.62 9.19 3.64
CA MET A 77 -3.26 8.78 2.39
C MET A 77 -4.52 7.94 2.60
N LEU A 78 -4.55 7.04 3.59
CA LEU A 78 -5.73 6.27 3.98
C LEU A 78 -6.87 7.18 4.46
N SER A 79 -6.55 8.25 5.21
CA SER A 79 -7.53 9.10 5.89
C SER A 79 -8.56 9.70 4.92
N LYS A 80 -8.16 10.09 3.70
CA LYS A 80 -9.09 10.61 2.69
C LYS A 80 -10.13 9.58 2.25
N HIS A 81 -9.76 8.30 2.21
CA HIS A 81 -10.68 7.21 1.86
C HIS A 81 -11.64 6.93 3.03
N LEU A 82 -11.14 6.94 4.26
CA LEU A 82 -11.97 6.79 5.46
C LEU A 82 -12.97 7.93 5.63
N VAL A 83 -12.55 9.17 5.41
CA VAL A 83 -13.46 10.34 5.41
C VAL A 83 -14.51 10.17 4.32
N SER A 84 -14.12 9.79 3.09
CA SER A 84 -15.09 9.54 2.02
C SER A 84 -16.10 8.44 2.38
N VAL A 85 -15.67 7.35 3.02
CA VAL A 85 -16.60 6.29 3.47
C VAL A 85 -17.52 6.81 4.57
N SER A 86 -16.98 7.59 5.51
CA SER A 86 -17.76 8.22 6.59
C SER A 86 -18.85 9.16 6.04
N ASP A 87 -18.49 10.02 5.09
CA ASP A 87 -19.43 10.93 4.43
C ASP A 87 -20.53 10.12 3.73
N MET A 88 -20.15 9.08 2.98
CA MET A 88 -21.09 8.21 2.27
C MET A 88 -22.05 7.45 3.20
N CYS A 89 -21.67 7.24 4.46
CA CYS A 89 -22.55 6.64 5.47
C CYS A 89 -23.49 7.64 6.14
N THR A 90 -23.17 8.94 6.11
CA THR A 90 -23.79 9.93 7.04
C THR A 90 -24.48 11.10 6.37
N ASP A 91 -24.18 11.41 5.10
CA ASP A 91 -24.71 12.57 4.40
C ASP A 91 -26.13 12.38 3.80
N GLY A 92 -26.70 11.19 3.95
CA GLY A 92 -28.04 10.84 3.48
C GLY A 92 -28.17 10.71 1.95
N GLN A 93 -27.07 10.75 1.19
CA GLN A 93 -27.07 10.56 -0.25
C GLN A 93 -27.02 9.07 -0.62
N THR A 94 -27.58 8.73 -1.79
CA THR A 94 -27.36 7.43 -2.42
C THR A 94 -26.14 7.47 -3.33
N TYR A 95 -25.29 6.47 -3.19
CA TYR A 95 -24.08 6.29 -3.97
C TYR A 95 -24.13 4.99 -4.77
N ASP A 96 -23.55 5.01 -5.97
CA ASP A 96 -23.40 3.82 -6.79
C ASP A 96 -22.49 2.79 -6.12
N ILE A 97 -22.75 1.50 -6.37
CA ILE A 97 -22.00 0.38 -5.82
C ILE A 97 -20.53 0.45 -6.25
N ASP A 98 -20.23 0.95 -7.46
CA ASP A 98 -18.86 1.11 -7.92
C ASP A 98 -18.07 2.11 -7.08
N ARG A 99 -18.72 3.16 -6.58
CA ARG A 99 -18.09 4.11 -5.66
C ARG A 99 -17.84 3.51 -4.28
N TRP A 100 -18.77 2.70 -3.77
CA TRP A 100 -18.55 1.93 -2.55
C TRP A 100 -17.38 0.95 -2.71
N ASN A 101 -17.38 0.19 -3.81
CA ASN A 101 -16.32 -0.76 -4.14
C ASN A 101 -14.96 -0.06 -4.21
N GLU A 102 -14.85 1.10 -4.88
CA GLU A 102 -13.60 1.86 -4.96
C GLU A 102 -13.10 2.25 -3.56
N LYS A 103 -13.92 2.94 -2.76
CA LYS A 103 -13.47 3.48 -1.45
C LYS A 103 -13.21 2.41 -0.40
N ILE A 104 -14.02 1.34 -0.39
CA ILE A 104 -13.80 0.18 0.48
C ILE A 104 -12.53 -0.56 0.04
N THR A 105 -12.34 -0.79 -1.26
CA THR A 105 -11.12 -1.43 -1.79
C THR A 105 -9.88 -0.64 -1.41
N ASP A 106 -9.85 0.67 -1.66
CA ASP A 106 -8.72 1.52 -1.30
C ASP A 106 -8.42 1.44 0.21
N SER A 107 -9.46 1.56 1.05
CA SER A 107 -9.30 1.50 2.51
C SER A 107 -8.69 0.17 2.96
N ILE A 108 -9.18 -0.96 2.45
CA ILE A 108 -8.66 -2.29 2.77
C ILE A 108 -7.21 -2.44 2.25
N CYS A 109 -6.94 -2.02 1.01
CA CYS A 109 -5.60 -2.09 0.43
C CYS A 109 -4.58 -1.29 1.24
N TYR A 110 -4.92 -0.07 1.67
CA TYR A 110 -4.06 0.73 2.52
C TYR A 110 -3.85 0.10 3.91
N LEU A 111 -4.87 -0.50 4.52
CA LEU A 111 -4.70 -1.24 5.79
C LEU A 111 -3.76 -2.44 5.65
N ILE A 112 -3.82 -3.15 4.52
CA ILE A 112 -2.89 -4.26 4.21
C ILE A 112 -1.46 -3.73 4.04
N LEU A 113 -1.27 -2.61 3.35
CA LEU A 113 0.03 -1.98 3.19
C LEU A 113 0.58 -1.45 4.53
N LEU A 114 -0.28 -0.91 5.40
CA LEU A 114 0.09 -0.50 6.75
C LEU A 114 0.60 -1.69 7.57
N ARG A 115 -0.08 -2.84 7.49
CA ARG A 115 0.38 -4.09 8.11
C ARG A 115 1.77 -4.48 7.60
N ALA A 116 2.03 -4.34 6.30
CA ALA A 116 3.34 -4.63 5.71
C ALA A 116 4.45 -3.70 6.25
N ILE A 117 4.19 -2.39 6.39
CA ILE A 117 5.14 -1.45 7.03
C ILE A 117 5.45 -1.88 8.46
N VAL A 118 4.43 -2.23 9.25
CA VAL A 118 4.60 -2.66 10.64
C VAL A 118 5.45 -3.93 10.73
N GLU A 119 5.22 -4.91 9.84
CA GLU A 119 6.04 -6.14 9.80
C GLU A 119 7.49 -5.86 9.38
N GLU A 120 7.71 -4.98 8.39
CA GLU A 120 9.05 -4.59 7.94
C GLU A 120 9.85 -3.94 9.10
N GLU A 121 9.24 -3.01 9.84
CA GLU A 121 9.87 -2.37 10.99
C GLU A 121 10.27 -3.38 12.07
N GLN A 122 9.37 -4.32 12.40
CA GLN A 122 9.64 -5.37 13.39
C GLN A 122 10.76 -6.32 12.96
N LEU A 123 10.85 -6.65 11.66
CA LEU A 123 11.94 -7.46 11.12
C LEU A 123 13.28 -6.72 11.22
N ASN A 124 13.29 -5.44 10.89
CA ASN A 124 14.49 -4.60 10.98
C ASN A 124 15.01 -4.46 12.41
N GLU A 125 14.11 -4.29 13.39
CA GLU A 125 14.46 -4.27 14.82
C GLU A 125 15.07 -5.60 15.29
N LYS A 126 14.44 -6.73 14.93
CA LYS A 126 14.96 -8.07 15.25
C LYS A 126 16.34 -8.30 14.67
N ASN A 127 16.60 -7.87 13.44
CA ASN A 127 17.89 -8.02 12.79
C ASN A 127 18.97 -7.16 13.47
N ARG A 128 18.63 -5.93 13.87
CA ARG A 128 19.55 -5.04 14.61
C ARG A 128 19.95 -5.64 15.97
N ASN A 129 19.01 -6.28 16.65
CA ASN A 129 19.25 -6.91 17.96
C ASN A 129 20.02 -8.24 17.89
N LYS A 130 20.10 -8.88 16.70
CA LYS A 130 20.89 -10.11 16.49
C LYS A 130 22.34 -9.83 16.08
N GLY A 131 22.62 -8.63 15.58
CA GLY A 131 23.95 -8.19 15.16
C GLY A 131 24.71 -7.36 16.19
N ALA A 132 24.11 -7.10 17.36
CA ALA A 132 24.71 -6.44 18.52
C ALA A 132 25.06 -7.48 19.59
#